data_AF-A0A536P5F2-F1
#
_entry.id   AF-A0A536P5F2-F1
#
_cell.length_a   1.000
_cell.length_b   1.000
_cell.length_c   1.000
_cell.angle_alpha   90.00
_cell.angle_beta   90.00
_cell.angle_gamma   90.00
#
_symmetry.space_group_name_H-M   'P 1'
#
loop_
_entity.id
_entity.type
_entity.pdbx_description
1 polymer ?
#
loop_
_entity_poly.entity_id
_entity_poly.type
_entity_poly.pdbx_seq_one_letter_code
_entity_poly.pdbx_strand_id
1 'polypeptide(L)'
;MDEMTNRLLNPPFAQDPPVKLDIDAKILGIIIAILSAIGVIAGLFGLLALLGFSALLAAAGASGIVFLAWIGVLAGLVADVMSLLGGWQMYQGIADGKRLVIYGLAIGFVAQIVSALGYASIGSLILPILVILVVYYLVVISRFPGPAPSV
;
A
#
# COMPACT_ATOMS: atom_id res chain seq x y z
N MET A 1 -9.97 18.22 -8.94
CA MET A 1 -8.88 17.48 -8.29
C MET A 1 -7.98 18.51 -7.65
N ASP A 2 -7.76 18.43 -6.35
CA ASP A 2 -6.98 19.43 -5.64
C ASP A 2 -5.47 19.24 -5.89
N GLU A 3 -4.70 20.32 -5.79
CA GLU A 3 -3.25 20.39 -6.08
C GLU A 3 -2.46 19.24 -5.41
N MET A 4 -2.77 18.92 -4.15
CA MET A 4 -2.13 17.83 -3.40
C MET A 4 -2.39 16.45 -4.01
N THR A 5 -3.63 16.18 -4.43
CA THR A 5 -4.00 14.93 -5.08
C THR A 5 -3.26 14.77 -6.41
N ASN A 6 -3.11 15.87 -7.16
CA ASN A 6 -2.38 15.85 -8.42
C ASN A 6 -0.89 15.57 -8.22
N ARG A 7 -0.26 16.13 -7.17
CA ARG A 7 1.16 15.85 -6.85
C ARG A 7 1.43 14.41 -6.43
N LEU A 8 0.49 13.75 -5.76
CA LEU A 8 0.62 12.36 -5.37
C LEU A 8 0.47 11.40 -6.55
N LEU A 9 -0.44 11.72 -7.48
CA LEU A 9 -0.71 10.88 -8.65
C LEU A 9 0.27 11.14 -9.80
N ASN A 10 0.75 12.38 -9.94
CA ASN A 10 1.64 12.83 -11.01
C ASN A 10 2.79 13.68 -10.40
N PRO A 11 3.76 13.06 -9.72
CA PRO A 11 4.88 13.79 -9.17
C PRO A 11 5.80 14.35 -10.29
N PRO A 12 6.63 15.38 -10.02
CA PRO A 12 7.48 16.02 -11.03
C PRO A 12 8.44 15.05 -11.74
N PHE A 13 8.89 14.01 -11.04
CA PHE A 13 9.78 12.97 -11.57
C PHE A 13 9.06 11.91 -12.41
N ALA A 14 7.72 11.94 -12.51
CA ALA A 14 6.99 10.99 -13.36
C ALA A 14 7.25 11.23 -14.85
N GLN A 15 7.58 12.47 -15.24
CA GLN A 15 7.80 12.86 -16.64
C GLN A 15 9.22 12.52 -17.13
N ASP A 16 10.22 12.70 -16.26
CA ASP A 16 11.61 12.31 -16.52
C ASP A 16 12.17 11.57 -15.30
N PRO A 17 11.93 10.24 -15.21
CA PRO A 17 12.35 9.48 -14.05
C PRO A 17 13.88 9.37 -14.01
N PRO A 18 14.50 9.58 -12.83
CA PRO A 18 15.95 9.54 -12.68
C PRO A 18 16.55 8.17 -13.06
N VAL A 19 15.77 7.10 -12.93
CA VAL A 19 16.13 5.77 -13.43
C VAL A 19 15.14 5.37 -14.52
N LYS A 20 15.63 5.29 -15.76
CA LYS A 20 14.84 4.95 -16.96
C LYS A 20 14.64 3.44 -17.05
N LEU A 21 13.71 2.92 -16.25
CA LEU A 21 13.23 1.55 -16.35
C LEU A 21 11.96 1.51 -17.19
N ASP A 22 11.95 0.67 -18.22
CA ASP A 22 10.75 0.42 -19.02
C ASP A 22 10.00 -0.77 -18.40
N ILE A 23 8.93 -0.47 -17.66
CA ILE A 23 8.16 -1.47 -16.90
C ILE A 23 6.73 -1.49 -17.41
N ASP A 24 6.31 -2.65 -17.90
CA ASP A 24 4.92 -2.89 -18.30
C ASP A 24 4.01 -2.86 -17.07
N ALA A 25 3.04 -1.96 -17.09
CA ALA A 25 2.02 -1.82 -16.04
C ALA A 25 1.21 -3.10 -15.81
N LYS A 26 1.07 -3.98 -16.81
CA LYS A 26 0.38 -5.27 -16.63
C LYS A 26 1.16 -6.23 -15.74
N ILE A 27 2.47 -6.37 -15.99
CA ILE A 27 3.37 -7.22 -15.21
C ILE A 27 3.50 -6.66 -13.79
N LEU A 28 3.64 -5.34 -13.68
CA LEU A 28 3.69 -4.68 -12.38
C LEU A 28 2.37 -4.82 -11.61
N GLY A 29 1.23 -4.70 -12.29
CA GLY A 29 -0.09 -4.89 -11.69
C GLY A 29 -0.27 -6.26 -11.05
N ILE A 30 0.13 -7.34 -11.72
CA ILE A 30 0.03 -8.70 -11.16
C ILE A 30 1.01 -8.92 -10.00
N ILE A 31 2.22 -8.36 -10.07
CA ILE A 31 3.19 -8.42 -8.95
C ILE A 31 2.57 -7.75 -7.72
N ILE A 32 1.99 -6.57 -7.88
CA ILE A 32 1.34 -5.84 -6.79
C ILE A 32 0.13 -6.60 -6.25
N ALA A 33 -0.68 -7.20 -7.13
CA ALA A 33 -1.82 -8.01 -6.72
C ALA A 33 -1.36 -9.21 -5.87
N ILE A 34 -0.28 -9.90 -6.24
CA ILE A 34 0.23 -11.02 -5.45
C ILE A 34 0.80 -10.54 -4.11
N LEU A 35 1.60 -9.47 -4.10
CA LEU A 35 2.19 -8.94 -2.87
C LEU A 35 1.11 -8.46 -1.88
N SER A 36 0.09 -7.77 -2.39
CA SER A 36 -1.04 -7.31 -1.57
C SER A 36 -1.95 -8.46 -1.13
N ALA A 37 -2.15 -9.51 -1.93
CA ALA A 37 -2.86 -10.71 -1.48
C ALA A 37 -2.16 -11.36 -0.28
N ILE A 38 -0.82 -11.43 -0.30
CA ILE A 38 -0.04 -11.90 0.85
C ILE A 38 -0.21 -10.94 2.03
N GLY A 39 -0.19 -9.62 1.79
CA GLY A 39 -0.48 -8.58 2.78
C GLY A 39 -1.83 -8.79 3.47
N VAL A 40 -2.90 -8.98 2.70
CA VAL A 40 -4.25 -9.26 3.21
C VAL A 40 -4.25 -10.50 4.12
N ILE A 41 -3.63 -11.60 3.68
CA ILE A 41 -3.57 -12.84 4.46
C ILE A 41 -2.82 -12.58 5.78
N ALA A 42 -1.66 -11.93 5.73
CA ALA A 42 -0.89 -11.57 6.92
C ALA A 42 -1.67 -10.64 7.86
N GLY A 43 -2.40 -9.66 7.30
CA GLY A 43 -3.27 -8.74 8.04
C GLY A 43 -4.41 -9.46 8.74
N LEU A 44 -5.02 -10.47 8.11
CA LEU A 44 -6.05 -11.31 8.72
C LEU A 44 -5.50 -12.12 9.91
N PHE A 45 -4.29 -12.70 9.77
CA PHE A 45 -3.61 -13.35 10.90
C PHE A 45 -3.29 -12.35 12.02
N GLY A 46 -2.85 -11.13 11.67
CA GLY A 46 -2.65 -10.04 12.62
C GLY A 46 -3.92 -9.66 13.37
N LEU A 47 -5.07 -9.65 12.69
CA LEU A 47 -6.36 -9.34 13.26
C LEU A 47 -6.84 -10.45 14.23
N LEU A 48 -6.64 -11.73 13.86
CA LEU A 48 -6.85 -12.88 14.74
C LEU A 48 -5.97 -12.82 15.99
N ALA A 49 -4.68 -12.50 15.82
CA ALA A 49 -3.75 -12.35 16.94
C ALA A 49 -4.16 -11.20 17.87
N LEU A 50 -4.55 -10.05 17.31
CA LEU A 50 -5.01 -8.90 18.07
C LEU A 50 -6.29 -9.22 18.86
N LEU A 51 -7.21 -9.99 18.28
CA LEU A 51 -8.44 -10.42 18.97
C LEU A 51 -8.13 -11.34 20.17
N GLY A 52 -7.16 -12.25 20.02
CA GLY A 52 -6.68 -13.09 21.13
C GLY A 52 -5.95 -12.31 22.23
N PHE A 53 -5.13 -11.31 21.86
CA PHE A 53 -4.39 -10.46 22.82
C PHE A 53 -5.23 -9.37 23.48
N SER A 54 -6.36 -8.98 22.86
CA SER A 54 -7.23 -7.90 23.36
C SER A 54 -7.78 -8.19 24.75
N ALA A 55 -8.14 -9.44 25.06
CA ALA A 55 -8.65 -9.83 26.37
C ALA A 55 -7.59 -9.72 27.48
N LEU A 56 -6.33 -10.08 27.17
CA LEU A 56 -5.22 -10.03 28.11
C LEU A 56 -4.78 -8.59 28.42
N LEU A 57 -4.72 -7.73 27.38
CA LEU A 57 -4.33 -6.32 27.57
C LEU A 57 -5.45 -5.48 28.20
N ALA A 58 -6.72 -5.82 27.96
CA ALA A 58 -7.85 -5.19 28.64
C ALA A 58 -7.77 -5.43 30.17
N ALA A 59 -7.41 -6.64 30.59
CA ALA A 59 -7.19 -6.97 31.99
C ALA A 59 -6.00 -6.20 32.62
N ALA A 60 -5.03 -5.78 31.80
CA ALA A 60 -3.87 -4.99 32.22
C ALA A 60 -4.09 -3.46 32.17
N GLY A 61 -5.30 -2.99 31.80
CA GLY A 61 -5.62 -1.56 31.76
C GLY A 61 -5.05 -0.80 30.54
N ALA A 62 -4.52 -1.50 29.54
CA ALA A 62 -3.89 -0.91 28.34
C ALA A 62 -4.88 -0.65 27.18
N SER A 63 -6.15 -0.38 27.48
CA SER A 63 -7.25 -0.34 26.49
C SER A 63 -7.06 0.69 25.38
N GLY A 64 -6.48 1.86 25.67
CA GLY A 64 -6.23 2.90 24.66
C GLY A 64 -5.17 2.52 23.62
N ILE A 65 -4.15 1.77 24.03
CA ILE A 65 -3.07 1.29 23.16
C ILE A 65 -3.60 0.19 22.22
N VAL A 66 -4.44 -0.71 22.76
CA VAL A 66 -5.13 -1.75 21.98
C VAL A 66 -6.04 -1.12 20.92
N PHE A 67 -6.74 -0.04 21.23
CA PHE A 67 -7.61 0.65 20.27
C PHE A 67 -6.83 1.22 19.06
N LEU A 68 -5.64 1.78 19.28
CA LEU A 68 -4.77 2.25 18.18
C LEU A 68 -4.28 1.09 17.31
N ALA A 69 -3.95 -0.06 17.92
CA ALA A 69 -3.59 -1.28 17.19
C ALA A 69 -4.72 -1.73 16.24
N TRP A 70 -5.98 -1.67 16.71
CA TRP A 70 -7.15 -2.01 15.89
C TRP A 70 -7.29 -1.09 14.67
N ILE A 71 -7.13 0.22 14.86
CA ILE A 71 -7.18 1.18 13.75
C ILE A 71 -6.06 0.89 12.75
N GLY A 72 -4.84 0.66 13.24
CA GLY A 72 -3.68 0.37 12.40
C GLY A 72 -3.87 -0.88 11.54
N VAL A 73 -4.31 -1.99 12.14
CA VAL A 73 -4.53 -3.26 11.43
C VAL A 73 -5.67 -3.14 10.42
N LEU A 74 -6.79 -2.50 10.78
CA LEU A 74 -7.92 -2.32 9.86
C LEU A 74 -7.57 -1.40 8.69
N ALA A 75 -6.88 -0.29 8.95
CA ALA A 75 -6.41 0.60 7.89
C ALA A 75 -5.40 -0.09 6.98
N GLY A 76 -4.52 -0.94 7.52
CA GLY A 76 -3.58 -1.76 6.76
C GLY A 76 -4.31 -2.75 5.84
N LEU A 77 -5.33 -3.44 6.34
CA LEU A 77 -6.16 -4.33 5.53
C LEU A 77 -6.88 -3.60 4.40
N VAL A 78 -7.43 -2.41 4.67
CA VAL A 78 -8.04 -1.57 3.63
C VAL A 78 -7.01 -1.19 2.57
N ALA A 79 -5.81 -0.79 2.97
CA ALA A 79 -4.70 -0.46 2.07
C ALA A 79 -4.30 -1.65 1.19
N ASP A 80 -4.20 -2.84 1.76
CA ASP A 80 -3.85 -4.07 1.03
C ASP A 80 -4.95 -4.46 0.04
N VAL A 81 -6.23 -4.40 0.44
CA VAL A 81 -7.36 -4.69 -0.45
C VAL A 81 -7.43 -3.66 -1.59
N MET A 82 -7.20 -2.38 -1.31
CA MET A 82 -7.12 -1.34 -2.34
C MET A 82 -5.97 -1.60 -3.31
N SER A 83 -4.78 -1.95 -2.80
CA SER A 83 -3.63 -2.27 -3.63
C SER A 83 -3.84 -3.55 -4.47
N LEU A 84 -4.56 -4.53 -3.93
CA LEU A 84 -4.94 -5.76 -4.62
C LEU A 84 -5.89 -5.49 -5.78
N LEU A 85 -6.97 -4.75 -5.52
CA LEU A 85 -7.93 -4.37 -6.55
C LEU A 85 -7.30 -3.47 -7.60
N GLY A 86 -6.46 -2.52 -7.19
CA GLY A 86 -5.73 -1.65 -8.09
C GLY A 86 -4.72 -2.41 -8.97
N GLY A 87 -3.97 -3.34 -8.39
CA GLY A 87 -3.03 -4.20 -9.12
C GLY A 87 -3.74 -5.11 -10.12
N TRP A 88 -4.89 -5.67 -9.73
CA TRP A 88 -5.73 -6.47 -10.63
C TRP A 88 -6.30 -5.63 -11.79
N GLN A 89 -6.77 -4.41 -11.52
CA GLN A 89 -7.22 -3.48 -12.56
C GLN A 89 -6.06 -3.08 -13.51
N MET A 90 -4.85 -2.87 -12.99
CA MET A 90 -3.66 -2.62 -13.82
C MET A 90 -3.34 -3.81 -14.72
N TYR A 91 -3.46 -5.04 -14.22
CA TYR A 91 -3.30 -6.26 -15.02
C TYR A 91 -4.33 -6.35 -16.17
N GLN A 92 -5.57 -5.94 -15.92
CA GLN A 92 -6.63 -5.85 -16.94
C GLN A 92 -6.42 -4.69 -17.93
N GLY A 93 -5.43 -3.83 -17.73
CA GLY A 93 -5.15 -2.66 -18.58
C GLY A 93 -5.99 -1.42 -18.25
N ILE A 94 -6.65 -1.39 -17.08
CA ILE A 94 -7.45 -0.26 -16.64
C ILE A 94 -6.54 0.77 -15.96
N ALA A 95 -6.47 1.99 -16.53
CA ALA A 95 -5.58 3.04 -16.04
C ALA A 95 -5.90 3.53 -14.62
N ASP A 96 -7.18 3.49 -14.24
CA ASP A 96 -7.63 3.88 -12.89
C ASP A 96 -7.07 2.97 -11.79
N GLY A 97 -6.66 1.74 -12.12
CA GLY A 97 -6.04 0.82 -11.17
C GLY A 97 -4.80 1.42 -10.49
N LYS A 98 -4.01 2.22 -11.22
CA LYS A 98 -2.84 2.92 -10.66
C LYS A 98 -3.21 3.87 -9.53
N ARG A 99 -4.31 4.60 -9.67
CA ARG A 99 -4.77 5.56 -8.65
C ARG A 99 -5.13 4.81 -7.37
N LEU A 100 -5.82 3.69 -7.53
CA LEU A 100 -6.24 2.82 -6.43
C LEU A 100 -5.04 2.24 -5.67
N VAL A 101 -3.99 1.80 -6.39
CA VAL A 101 -2.72 1.38 -5.77
C VAL A 101 -2.05 2.53 -5.02
N ILE A 102 -1.94 3.73 -5.62
CA ILE A 102 -1.29 4.87 -4.97
C ILE A 102 -2.02 5.27 -3.68
N TYR A 103 -3.36 5.30 -3.71
CA TYR A 103 -4.14 5.56 -2.50
C TYR A 103 -4.00 4.44 -1.47
N GLY A 104 -3.98 3.18 -1.90
CA GLY A 104 -3.71 2.03 -1.02
C GLY A 104 -2.36 2.18 -0.32
N LEU A 105 -1.29 2.48 -1.05
CA LEU A 105 0.04 2.71 -0.49
C LEU A 105 0.09 3.87 0.49
N ALA A 106 -0.61 4.98 0.21
CA ALA A 106 -0.69 6.12 1.11
C ALA A 106 -1.40 5.76 2.44
N ILE A 107 -2.51 5.04 2.37
CA ILE A 107 -3.22 4.55 3.55
C ILE A 107 -2.34 3.54 4.31
N GLY A 108 -1.65 2.66 3.60
CA GLY A 108 -0.74 1.65 4.18
C GLY A 108 0.41 2.29 4.96
N PHE A 109 0.96 3.40 4.44
CA PHE A 109 1.97 4.18 5.16
C PHE A 109 1.44 4.76 6.48
N VAL A 110 0.24 5.35 6.45
CA VAL A 110 -0.40 5.88 7.66
C VAL A 110 -0.73 4.76 8.65
N ALA A 111 -1.25 3.63 8.15
CA ALA A 111 -1.58 2.45 8.95
C ALA A 111 -0.36 1.87 9.68
N GLN A 112 0.80 1.86 9.02
CA GLN A 112 2.08 1.43 9.62
C GLN A 112 2.46 2.32 10.80
N ILE A 113 2.37 3.65 10.65
CA ILE A 113 2.66 4.60 11.72
C ILE A 113 1.70 4.40 12.90
N VAL A 114 0.40 4.29 12.63
CA VAL A 114 -0.61 4.06 13.67
C VAL A 114 -0.38 2.74 14.40
N SER A 115 -0.04 1.67 13.67
CA SER A 115 0.28 0.35 14.24
C SER A 115 1.54 0.39 15.11
N ALA A 116 2.56 1.17 14.74
CA ALA A 116 3.75 1.34 15.56
C ALA A 116 3.49 2.12 16.85
N LEU A 117 2.56 3.07 16.84
CA LEU A 117 2.11 3.70 18.09
C LEU A 117 1.33 2.73 18.97
N GLY A 118 0.63 1.77 18.36
CA GLY A 118 -0.18 0.78 19.07
C GLY A 118 0.61 -0.39 19.67
N TYR A 119 1.60 -0.96 18.98
CA TYR A 119 2.32 -2.14 19.49
C TYR A 119 3.63 -2.47 18.77
N ALA A 120 3.90 -1.88 17.60
CA ALA A 120 5.13 -2.17 16.86
C ALA A 120 6.29 -1.25 17.28
N SER A 121 7.53 -1.72 17.18
CA SER A 121 8.69 -0.87 17.47
C SER A 121 8.98 0.07 16.30
N ILE A 122 9.48 1.27 16.57
CA ILE A 122 9.85 2.23 15.53
C ILE A 122 10.91 1.63 14.58
N GLY A 123 11.78 0.75 15.09
CA GLY A 123 12.79 0.05 14.28
C GLY A 123 12.19 -0.88 13.22
N SER A 124 11.00 -1.44 13.43
CA SER A 124 10.36 -2.32 12.44
C SER A 124 9.70 -1.56 11.28
N LEU A 125 9.68 -0.22 11.31
CA LEU A 125 9.08 0.62 10.27
C LEU A 125 9.99 0.81 9.04
N ILE A 126 11.30 0.66 9.19
CA ILE A 126 12.27 1.03 8.13
C ILE A 126 12.04 0.20 6.87
N LEU A 127 12.00 -1.13 7.01
CA LEU A 127 11.84 -2.05 5.89
C LEU A 127 10.50 -1.86 5.15
N PRO A 128 9.32 -1.87 5.82
CA PRO A 128 8.05 -1.70 5.12
C PRO A 128 7.89 -0.32 4.48
N ILE A 129 8.39 0.75 5.10
CA ILE A 129 8.38 2.08 4.48
C ILE A 129 9.22 2.08 3.20
N LEU A 130 10.39 1.46 3.23
CA LEU A 130 11.25 1.35 2.05
C LEU A 130 10.54 0.59 0.93
N VAL A 131 9.87 -0.52 1.24
CA VAL A 131 9.06 -1.28 0.28
C VAL A 131 7.95 -0.41 -0.32
N ILE A 132 7.20 0.33 0.50
CA ILE A 132 6.13 1.23 0.03
C ILE A 132 6.68 2.28 -0.94
N LEU A 133 7.82 2.90 -0.60
CA LEU A 133 8.45 3.91 -1.46
C LEU A 133 8.91 3.35 -2.80
N VAL A 134 9.53 2.16 -2.78
CA VAL A 134 9.96 1.48 -4.01
C VAL A 134 8.74 1.11 -4.87
N VAL A 135 7.71 0.52 -4.28
CA VAL A 135 6.49 0.15 -5.03
C VAL A 135 5.80 1.39 -5.59
N TYR A 136 5.69 2.47 -4.80
CA TYR A 136 5.14 3.74 -5.27
C TYR A 136 5.92 4.28 -6.48
N TYR A 137 7.24 4.31 -6.40
CA TYR A 137 8.09 4.73 -7.52
C TYR A 137 7.84 3.87 -8.77
N LEU A 138 7.83 2.55 -8.63
CA LEU A 138 7.62 1.63 -9.75
C LEU A 138 6.23 1.80 -10.38
N VAL A 139 5.18 2.02 -9.57
CA VAL A 139 3.80 2.27 -10.05
C VAL A 139 3.74 3.57 -10.86
N VAL A 140 4.36 4.63 -10.36
CA VAL A 140 4.38 5.95 -11.02
C VAL A 140 5.07 5.86 -12.39
N ILE A 141 6.22 5.20 -12.48
CA ILE A 141 6.98 5.12 -13.74
C ILE A 141 6.46 4.07 -14.71
N SER A 142 5.68 3.08 -14.25
CA SER A 142 5.16 2.01 -15.10
C SER A 142 4.39 2.59 -16.28
N ARG A 143 4.43 1.95 -17.44
CA ARG A 143 3.70 2.40 -18.62
C ARG A 143 2.72 1.33 -19.04
N PHE A 144 1.49 1.74 -19.34
CA PHE A 144 0.59 0.82 -20.03
C PHE A 144 1.13 0.62 -21.44
N PRO A 145 1.04 -0.60 -22.01
CA PRO A 145 1.33 -0.81 -23.41
C PRO A 145 0.44 0.14 -24.22
N GLY A 146 1.03 1.22 -24.74
CA GLY A 146 0.36 2.06 -25.72
C GLY A 146 0.20 1.26 -27.02
N PRO A 147 -0.77 1.60 -27.88
CA PRO A 147 -0.69 1.18 -29.27
C PRO A 147 0.71 1.51 -29.79
N ALA A 148 1.32 0.57 -30.53
CA ALA A 148 2.59 0.81 -31.20
C ALA A 148 2.52 2.17 -31.93
N PRO A 149 3.61 2.96 -31.96
CA PRO A 149 3.63 4.19 -32.73
C PRO A 149 3.17 3.86 -34.15
N SER A 150 2.07 4.49 -34.58
CA SER A 150 1.64 4.43 -35.96
C SER A 150 2.77 5.05 -36.78
N VAL A 151 3.43 4.18 -37.55
CA VAL A 151 4.35 4.43 -38.69
C VAL A 151 4.44 5.86 -39.17
#